data_AF-A0A3L7QGZ4-F1
#
_entry.id   AF-A0A3L7QGZ4-F1
#
_cell.length_a   1.000
_cell.length_b   1.000
_cell.length_c   1.000
_cell.angle_alpha   90.00
_cell.angle_beta   90.00
_cell.angle_gamma   90.00
#
_symmetry.space_group_name_H-M   'P 1'
#
loop_
_entity.id
_entity.type
_entity.pdbx_description
1 polymer ?
#
loop_
_entity_poly.entity_id
_entity_poly.type
_entity_poly.pdbx_seq_one_letter_code
_entity_poly.pdbx_strand_id
1 'polypeptide(L)'
;MKRTIPLLITALGGIVLIVAFFIPAFESWGEEVSIWFDILAAIAFILGGGNLFKVHLKTISDRKKGWGYSAITLLAFLAMLIVGLFKFGSRPSPSTEFYGESLVAFPLEWMPTFESPGVLRPTAHPVIPASLHRQLHLGQGTLRIQGWVSGTEAEALDGLDDELAWRCACEKLSERAQPPRALRGKVRHLADHGKLAFRGVMSPEEQQALTALFSGNSRARAAINQLAVASRVVHTLNAVSPPSFVVPESLSSAVRLTESGLECTGPLSLAMVRTLSREACHYPLSRWLPEVERQKLLRQLEAEGAPLSPAQRTAFDNLFAGIPKVDVLLLQLESVGAASSPKSSCDLLTEKEAGIQNLEREVPPVGSLTPMTEDQRRAIRRFVENPVMSVEELGAALIVAELSPPRMEAIEEWLSKLPTLGARKKELCIELLKAGNLDRRQQDWLLADARTEFAWRKAVGQLAERSHTVLYPWSGDYSEGGTPFDWMYTWVLQPLMTTTFALLAFYVASAAFRAFRAKNLEAILLLGTALIILFRATLFGSMVGIPLSDGSWFGMDRVYAFVMNVFNTAGNRAIMIGISLGIASTSLKVLLGIDRSYLGSDD
;
A
#
# COMPACT_ATOMS: atom_id res chain seq x y z
N MET A 1 -39.40 -27.32 11.56
CA MET A 1 -37.98 -27.79 11.63
C MET A 1 -37.02 -27.13 10.65
N LYS A 2 -37.45 -26.55 9.52
CA LYS A 2 -36.52 -26.03 8.47
C LYS A 2 -35.84 -24.68 8.73
N ARG A 3 -36.11 -24.00 9.86
CA ARG A 3 -35.58 -22.63 10.14
C ARG A 3 -34.77 -22.52 11.43
N THR A 4 -34.94 -23.44 12.37
CA THR A 4 -34.26 -23.41 13.67
C THR A 4 -32.77 -23.72 13.57
N ILE A 5 -32.39 -24.60 12.63
CA ILE A 5 -31.00 -25.02 12.43
C ILE A 5 -30.13 -23.85 11.93
N PRO A 6 -30.49 -23.13 10.83
CA PRO A 6 -29.72 -21.95 10.40
C PRO A 6 -29.56 -20.90 11.50
N LEU A 7 -30.60 -20.69 12.31
CA LEU A 7 -30.60 -19.70 13.38
C LEU A 7 -29.66 -20.06 14.52
N LEU A 8 -29.66 -21.34 14.94
CA LEU A 8 -28.70 -21.85 15.91
C LEU A 8 -27.27 -21.72 15.40
N ILE A 9 -27.03 -22.02 14.12
CA ILE A 9 -25.70 -21.87 13.50
C ILE A 9 -25.26 -20.40 13.54
N THR A 10 -26.11 -19.45 13.13
CA THR A 10 -25.75 -18.02 13.21
C THR A 10 -25.57 -17.51 14.64
N ALA A 11 -26.39 -17.99 15.60
CA ALA A 11 -26.26 -17.59 16.99
C ALA A 11 -24.97 -18.12 17.62
N LEU A 12 -24.63 -19.38 17.36
CA LEU A 12 -23.38 -19.99 17.81
C LEU A 12 -22.17 -19.32 17.15
N GLY A 13 -22.22 -19.04 15.85
CA GLY A 13 -21.16 -18.31 15.13
C GLY A 13 -20.94 -16.91 15.71
N GLY A 14 -22.01 -16.18 16.02
CA GLY A 14 -21.91 -14.88 16.69
C GLY A 14 -21.28 -14.96 18.08
N ILE A 15 -21.60 -15.99 18.87
CA ILE A 15 -20.97 -16.24 20.17
C ILE A 15 -19.48 -16.54 20.00
N VAL A 16 -19.10 -17.36 19.02
CA VAL A 16 -17.69 -17.68 18.73
C VAL A 16 -16.91 -16.41 18.38
N LEU A 17 -17.45 -15.53 17.54
CA LEU A 17 -16.80 -14.27 17.19
C LEU A 17 -16.63 -13.34 18.42
N ILE A 18 -17.64 -13.26 19.29
CA ILE A 18 -17.55 -12.49 20.54
C ILE A 18 -16.44 -13.06 21.44
N VAL A 19 -16.37 -14.38 21.61
CA VAL A 19 -15.36 -15.03 22.44
C VAL A 19 -13.96 -14.84 21.87
N ALA A 20 -13.79 -15.02 20.55
CA ALA A 20 -12.53 -14.85 19.84
C ALA A 20 -11.97 -13.42 19.97
N PHE A 21 -12.85 -12.41 19.97
CA PHE A 21 -12.43 -11.01 20.11
C PHE A 21 -11.80 -10.69 21.47
N PHE A 22 -12.25 -11.34 22.55
CA PHE A 22 -11.76 -11.07 23.92
C PHE A 22 -10.67 -12.03 24.40
N ILE A 23 -10.52 -13.20 23.76
CA ILE A 23 -9.61 -14.25 24.21
C ILE A 23 -8.65 -14.62 23.06
N PRO A 24 -7.37 -14.23 23.11
CA PRO A 24 -6.40 -14.48 22.04
C PRO A 24 -6.25 -15.95 21.64
N ALA A 25 -6.47 -16.88 22.58
CA ALA A 25 -6.39 -18.32 22.29
C ALA A 25 -7.47 -18.84 21.32
N PHE A 26 -8.55 -18.08 21.08
CA PHE A 26 -9.65 -18.46 20.17
C PHE A 26 -9.68 -17.62 18.88
N GLU A 27 -8.64 -16.85 18.59
CA GLU A 27 -8.56 -15.99 17.39
C GLU A 27 -8.77 -16.79 16.10
N SER A 28 -8.15 -17.98 15.99
CA SER A 28 -8.27 -18.85 14.82
C SER A 28 -9.70 -19.34 14.55
N TRP A 29 -10.51 -19.56 15.58
CA TRP A 29 -11.92 -19.93 15.43
C TRP A 29 -12.74 -18.75 14.91
N GLY A 30 -12.36 -17.54 15.31
CA GLY A 30 -12.94 -16.30 14.78
C GLY A 30 -12.62 -16.10 13.30
N GLU A 31 -11.38 -16.36 12.89
CA GLU A 31 -10.96 -16.33 11.47
C GLU A 31 -11.78 -17.32 10.63
N GLU A 32 -11.92 -18.56 11.10
CA GLU A 32 -12.68 -19.59 10.38
C GLU A 32 -14.17 -19.20 10.24
N VAL A 33 -14.83 -18.76 11.31
CA VAL A 33 -16.23 -18.30 11.24
C VAL A 33 -16.36 -17.06 10.34
N SER A 34 -15.37 -16.19 10.30
CA SER A 34 -15.37 -15.01 9.43
C SER A 34 -15.32 -15.39 7.95
N ILE A 35 -14.50 -16.38 7.57
CA ILE A 35 -14.48 -16.91 6.19
C ILE A 35 -15.86 -17.43 5.78
N TRP A 36 -16.53 -18.17 6.67
CA TRP A 36 -17.88 -18.69 6.39
C TRP A 36 -18.89 -17.55 6.26
N PHE A 37 -18.77 -16.51 7.09
CA PHE A 37 -19.58 -15.31 6.99
C PHE A 37 -19.37 -14.59 5.65
N ASP A 38 -18.14 -14.44 5.19
CA ASP A 38 -17.83 -13.80 3.90
C ASP A 38 -18.45 -14.54 2.72
N ILE A 39 -18.41 -15.89 2.73
CA ILE A 39 -19.09 -16.73 1.73
C ILE A 39 -20.61 -16.47 1.75
N LEU A 40 -21.23 -16.47 2.93
CA LEU A 40 -22.65 -16.21 3.08
C LEU A 40 -23.03 -14.79 2.66
N ALA A 41 -22.20 -13.79 3.00
CA ALA A 41 -22.38 -12.40 2.63
C ALA A 41 -22.31 -12.22 1.11
N ALA A 42 -21.37 -12.89 0.42
CA ALA A 42 -21.28 -12.87 -1.04
C ALA A 42 -22.57 -13.39 -1.69
N ILE A 43 -23.13 -14.50 -1.19
CA ILE A 43 -24.41 -15.05 -1.68
C ILE A 43 -25.56 -14.06 -1.37
N ALA A 44 -25.58 -13.47 -0.18
CA ALA A 44 -26.59 -12.51 0.22
C ALA A 44 -26.57 -11.23 -0.64
N PHE A 45 -25.40 -10.74 -1.03
CA PHE A 45 -25.28 -9.59 -1.94
C PHE A 45 -25.86 -9.89 -3.32
N ILE A 46 -25.61 -11.09 -3.87
CA ILE A 46 -26.20 -11.52 -5.14
C ILE A 46 -27.73 -11.59 -5.04
N LEU A 47 -28.25 -12.21 -3.98
CA LEU A 47 -29.70 -12.31 -3.75
C LEU A 47 -30.33 -10.93 -3.52
N GLY A 48 -29.67 -10.05 -2.76
CA GLY A 48 -30.11 -8.69 -2.49
C GLY A 48 -30.18 -7.85 -3.77
N GLY A 49 -29.12 -7.90 -4.59
CA GLY A 49 -29.11 -7.28 -5.91
C GLY A 49 -30.20 -7.84 -6.82
N GLY A 50 -30.34 -9.16 -6.89
CA GLY A 50 -31.39 -9.83 -7.66
C GLY A 50 -32.81 -9.41 -7.24
N ASN A 51 -33.05 -9.25 -5.93
CA ASN A 51 -34.33 -8.77 -5.42
C ASN A 51 -34.59 -7.31 -5.83
N LEU A 52 -33.58 -6.45 -5.72
CA LEU A 52 -33.65 -5.06 -6.17
C LEU A 52 -34.03 -4.98 -7.65
N PHE A 53 -33.35 -5.76 -8.51
CA PHE A 53 -33.69 -5.87 -9.94
C PHE A 53 -35.14 -6.31 -10.13
N LYS A 54 -35.56 -7.42 -9.50
CA LYS A 54 -36.90 -7.98 -9.65
C LYS A 54 -37.99 -6.96 -9.29
N VAL A 55 -37.87 -6.30 -8.14
CA VAL A 55 -38.89 -5.35 -7.64
C VAL A 55 -38.97 -4.11 -8.53
N HIS A 56 -37.82 -3.52 -8.88
CA HIS A 56 -37.82 -2.29 -9.69
C HIS A 56 -38.16 -2.56 -11.16
N LEU A 57 -37.68 -3.67 -11.75
CA LEU A 57 -38.10 -4.08 -13.10
C LEU A 57 -39.60 -4.36 -13.17
N LYS A 58 -40.18 -5.04 -12.17
CA LYS A 58 -41.63 -5.24 -12.11
C LYS A 58 -42.38 -3.92 -12.00
N THR A 59 -41.92 -2.99 -11.16
CA THR A 59 -42.54 -1.66 -11.02
C THR A 59 -42.51 -0.86 -12.33
N ILE A 60 -41.42 -0.97 -13.08
CA ILE A 60 -41.26 -0.35 -14.41
C ILE A 60 -42.17 -1.03 -15.44
N SER A 61 -42.16 -2.36 -15.49
CA SER A 61 -42.98 -3.18 -16.39
C SER A 61 -44.48 -2.93 -16.18
N ASP A 62 -44.91 -2.93 -14.93
CA ASP A 62 -46.30 -2.70 -14.52
C ASP A 62 -46.69 -1.20 -14.59
N ARG A 63 -45.74 -0.30 -14.94
CA ARG A 63 -45.90 1.17 -14.95
C ARG A 63 -46.59 1.73 -13.71
N LYS A 64 -46.27 1.18 -12.53
CA LYS A 64 -46.86 1.65 -11.26
C LYS A 64 -46.50 3.12 -11.01
N LYS A 65 -47.31 3.81 -10.21
CA LYS A 65 -47.07 5.22 -9.86
C LYS A 65 -45.66 5.37 -9.27
N GLY A 66 -44.85 6.26 -9.86
CA GLY A 66 -43.44 6.45 -9.48
C GLY A 66 -42.43 5.54 -10.18
N TRP A 67 -42.81 4.81 -11.24
CA TRP A 67 -41.91 3.94 -12.02
C TRP A 67 -40.64 4.64 -12.50
N GLY A 68 -40.70 5.94 -12.79
CA GLY A 68 -39.54 6.74 -13.21
C GLY A 68 -38.41 6.74 -12.16
N TYR A 69 -38.75 6.81 -10.87
CA TYR A 69 -37.76 6.71 -9.80
C TYR A 69 -37.11 5.33 -9.75
N SER A 70 -37.90 4.27 -9.97
CA SER A 70 -37.36 2.90 -10.05
C SER A 70 -36.39 2.72 -11.21
N ALA A 71 -36.65 3.34 -12.36
CA ALA A 71 -35.74 3.33 -13.50
C ALA A 71 -34.43 4.05 -13.18
N ILE A 72 -34.49 5.21 -12.53
CA ILE A 72 -33.30 5.96 -12.08
C ILE A 72 -32.50 5.12 -11.08
N THR A 73 -33.13 4.50 -10.09
CA THR A 73 -32.47 3.63 -9.12
C THR A 73 -31.75 2.47 -9.81
N LEU A 74 -32.40 1.81 -10.77
CA LEU A 74 -31.80 0.69 -11.48
C LEU A 74 -30.60 1.12 -12.33
N LEU A 75 -30.71 2.26 -13.01
CA LEU A 75 -29.63 2.82 -13.82
C LEU A 75 -28.44 3.23 -12.94
N ALA A 76 -28.69 3.90 -11.82
CA ALA A 76 -27.64 4.28 -10.87
C ALA A 76 -26.95 3.06 -10.27
N PHE A 77 -27.72 2.04 -9.87
CA PHE A 77 -27.19 0.78 -9.38
C PHE A 77 -26.30 0.08 -10.43
N LEU A 78 -26.77 -0.04 -11.67
CA LEU A 78 -26.00 -0.64 -12.78
C LEU A 78 -24.72 0.15 -13.08
N ALA A 79 -24.81 1.49 -13.13
CA ALA A 79 -23.65 2.34 -13.36
C ALA A 79 -22.59 2.14 -12.27
N MET A 80 -22.99 2.16 -11.01
CA MET A 80 -22.07 1.94 -9.88
C MET A 80 -21.47 0.53 -9.89
N LEU A 81 -22.29 -0.48 -10.17
CA LEU A 81 -21.84 -1.88 -10.26
C LEU A 81 -20.81 -2.05 -11.39
N ILE A 82 -21.07 -1.48 -12.57
CA ILE A 82 -20.16 -1.56 -13.73
C ILE A 82 -18.85 -0.82 -13.41
N VAL A 83 -18.92 0.41 -12.89
CA VAL A 83 -17.71 1.17 -12.52
C VAL A 83 -16.86 0.43 -11.49
N GLY A 84 -17.49 -0.14 -10.46
CA GLY A 84 -16.79 -0.90 -9.42
C GLY A 84 -16.22 -2.23 -9.92
N LEU A 85 -17.02 -3.03 -10.62
CA LEU A 85 -16.64 -4.38 -11.08
C LEU A 85 -15.48 -4.34 -12.09
N PHE A 86 -15.50 -3.37 -13.00
CA PHE A 86 -14.45 -3.19 -14.00
C PHE A 86 -13.36 -2.21 -13.55
N LYS A 87 -13.42 -1.75 -12.29
CA LYS A 87 -12.48 -0.80 -11.68
C LYS A 87 -12.22 0.44 -12.54
N PHE A 88 -13.20 0.90 -13.32
CA PHE A 88 -13.00 1.91 -14.35
C PHE A 88 -12.30 3.16 -13.80
N GLY A 89 -11.18 3.52 -14.42
CA GLY A 89 -10.40 4.71 -14.06
C GLY A 89 -9.55 4.57 -12.80
N SER A 90 -9.39 3.36 -12.24
CA SER A 90 -8.30 3.10 -11.29
C SER A 90 -6.95 3.23 -12.01
N ARG A 91 -5.91 3.68 -11.30
CA ARG A 91 -4.56 3.76 -11.88
C ARG A 91 -3.95 2.36 -11.96
N PRO A 92 -3.17 2.01 -12.98
CA PRO A 92 -2.54 0.69 -13.03
C PRO A 92 -1.69 0.41 -11.77
N SER A 93 -1.93 -0.73 -11.12
CA SER A 93 -1.22 -1.07 -9.88
C SER A 93 0.26 -1.37 -10.15
N PRO A 94 1.20 -0.76 -9.38
CA PRO A 94 2.63 -1.08 -9.44
C PRO A 94 2.98 -2.55 -9.24
N SER A 95 2.15 -3.30 -8.51
CA SER A 95 2.38 -4.74 -8.28
C SER A 95 2.02 -5.62 -9.48
N THR A 96 1.19 -5.12 -10.40
CA THR A 96 0.71 -5.87 -11.56
C THR A 96 1.32 -5.42 -12.88
N GLU A 97 1.86 -4.20 -12.90
CA GLU A 97 2.46 -3.58 -14.08
C GLU A 97 3.97 -3.80 -14.11
N PHE A 98 4.50 -4.04 -15.32
CA PHE A 98 5.91 -4.31 -15.54
C PHE A 98 6.69 -3.02 -15.84
N TYR A 99 6.80 -2.15 -14.83
CA TYR A 99 7.49 -0.87 -14.96
C TYR A 99 8.96 -1.03 -15.37
N GLY A 100 9.39 -0.25 -16.37
CA GLY A 100 10.74 -0.32 -16.92
C GLY A 100 10.93 -1.41 -17.98
N GLU A 101 9.86 -2.05 -18.42
CA GLU A 101 9.88 -3.06 -19.49
C GLU A 101 9.11 -2.58 -20.73
N SER A 102 9.70 -2.83 -21.90
CA SER A 102 9.00 -2.75 -23.19
C SER A 102 8.41 -4.12 -23.50
N LEU A 103 7.19 -4.16 -24.04
CA LEU A 103 6.45 -5.40 -24.26
C LEU A 103 6.03 -5.53 -25.73
N VAL A 104 6.14 -6.74 -26.28
CA VAL A 104 5.60 -7.09 -27.60
C VAL A 104 4.86 -8.43 -27.56
N ALA A 105 3.89 -8.62 -28.46
CA ALA A 105 3.24 -9.92 -28.63
C ALA A 105 4.26 -10.98 -29.06
N PHE A 106 4.34 -12.06 -28.29
CA PHE A 106 5.26 -13.17 -28.49
C PHE A 106 4.64 -14.48 -27.95
N PRO A 107 3.92 -15.23 -28.80
CA PRO A 107 3.29 -16.49 -28.42
C PRO A 107 4.29 -17.51 -27.86
N LEU A 108 3.83 -18.32 -26.90
CA LEU A 108 4.64 -19.37 -26.28
C LEU A 108 5.17 -20.39 -27.29
N GLU A 109 4.42 -20.64 -28.36
CA GLU A 109 4.79 -21.55 -29.46
C GLU A 109 6.12 -21.21 -30.13
N TRP A 110 6.54 -19.94 -30.08
CA TRP A 110 7.80 -19.51 -30.68
C TRP A 110 9.00 -19.79 -29.79
N MET A 111 8.78 -20.09 -28.51
CA MET A 111 9.83 -20.25 -27.51
C MET A 111 10.52 -21.63 -27.60
N PRO A 112 11.83 -21.71 -27.26
CA PRO A 112 12.54 -22.96 -27.16
C PRO A 112 11.93 -23.87 -26.08
N THR A 113 12.11 -25.17 -26.26
CA THR A 113 11.65 -26.18 -25.31
C THR A 113 12.84 -26.84 -24.63
N PHE A 114 12.75 -27.00 -23.32
CA PHE A 114 13.78 -27.58 -22.46
C PHE A 114 13.23 -28.84 -21.79
N GLU A 115 14.06 -29.87 -21.68
CA GLU A 115 13.68 -31.16 -21.10
C GLU A 115 14.68 -31.57 -20.02
N SER A 116 14.14 -32.15 -18.94
CA SER A 116 14.94 -32.72 -17.86
C SER A 116 15.70 -33.96 -18.34
N PRO A 117 16.96 -34.15 -17.93
CA PRO A 117 17.66 -35.40 -18.15
C PRO A 117 17.07 -36.50 -17.25
N GLY A 118 16.47 -37.55 -17.85
CA GLY A 118 15.99 -38.74 -17.15
C GLY A 118 14.48 -38.77 -16.89
N VAL A 119 14.02 -39.90 -16.31
CA VAL A 119 12.62 -40.16 -15.98
C VAL A 119 12.35 -39.76 -14.52
N LEU A 120 11.72 -38.61 -14.32
CA LEU A 120 11.22 -38.11 -13.04
C LEU A 120 9.83 -38.67 -12.76
N ARG A 121 9.58 -39.06 -11.50
CA ARG A 121 8.27 -39.52 -11.03
C ARG A 121 7.74 -38.52 -10.00
N PRO A 122 6.97 -37.50 -10.41
CA PRO A 122 6.32 -36.65 -9.44
C PRO A 122 5.32 -37.47 -8.62
N THR A 123 5.01 -36.97 -7.43
CA THR A 123 3.83 -37.34 -6.63
C THR A 123 2.60 -37.52 -7.52
N ALA A 124 1.73 -38.46 -7.16
CA ALA A 124 0.54 -38.76 -7.96
C ALA A 124 -0.39 -37.52 -8.00
N HIS A 125 -0.39 -36.82 -9.14
CA HIS A 125 -1.15 -35.59 -9.43
C HIS A 125 -0.63 -34.30 -8.75
N PRO A 126 0.54 -33.77 -9.14
CA PRO A 126 0.99 -32.48 -8.64
C PRO A 126 0.07 -31.37 -9.15
N VAL A 127 -0.37 -30.48 -8.26
CA VAL A 127 -1.16 -29.30 -8.65
C VAL A 127 -0.20 -28.28 -9.24
N ILE A 128 -0.24 -28.12 -10.56
CA ILE A 128 0.64 -27.18 -11.27
C ILE A 128 0.24 -25.73 -10.91
N PRO A 129 1.16 -24.91 -10.38
CA PRO A 129 0.93 -23.50 -10.11
C PRO A 129 0.45 -22.75 -11.35
N ALA A 130 -0.38 -21.72 -11.15
CA ALA A 130 -0.95 -20.93 -12.24
C ALA A 130 0.13 -20.36 -13.19
N SER A 131 1.26 -19.90 -12.64
CA SER A 131 2.39 -19.35 -13.39
C SER A 131 3.06 -20.34 -14.35
N LEU A 132 3.00 -21.64 -14.04
CA LEU A 132 3.63 -22.70 -14.84
C LEU A 132 2.65 -23.44 -15.74
N HIS A 133 1.34 -23.22 -15.58
CA HIS A 133 0.29 -24.04 -16.21
C HIS A 133 0.37 -24.09 -17.74
N ARG A 134 0.86 -23.02 -18.37
CA ARG A 134 1.04 -22.97 -19.84
C ARG A 134 2.40 -23.46 -20.32
N GLN A 135 3.44 -23.34 -19.49
CA GLN A 135 4.81 -23.66 -19.87
C GLN A 135 5.19 -25.12 -19.57
N LEU A 136 4.61 -25.69 -18.51
CA LEU A 136 4.99 -26.98 -17.96
C LEU A 136 4.17 -28.11 -18.59
N HIS A 137 4.86 -29.11 -19.13
CA HIS A 137 4.28 -30.35 -19.61
C HIS A 137 4.92 -31.54 -18.90
N LEU A 138 4.11 -32.30 -18.18
CA LEU A 138 4.48 -33.56 -17.53
C LEU A 138 4.02 -34.72 -18.41
N GLY A 139 4.95 -35.45 -19.05
CA GLY A 139 4.60 -36.58 -19.92
C GLY A 139 5.52 -37.78 -19.71
N GLN A 140 4.98 -39.01 -19.58
CA GLN A 140 5.72 -40.30 -19.45
C GLN A 140 7.00 -40.27 -18.58
N GLY A 141 7.01 -39.41 -17.55
CA GLY A 141 8.13 -39.20 -16.64
C GLY A 141 9.24 -38.27 -17.15
N THR A 142 9.10 -37.57 -18.27
CA THR A 142 9.97 -36.43 -18.61
C THR A 142 9.30 -35.10 -18.26
N LEU A 143 10.07 -34.19 -17.69
CA LEU A 143 9.66 -32.83 -17.38
C LEU A 143 10.06 -31.92 -18.55
N ARG A 144 9.07 -31.30 -19.19
CA ARG A 144 9.29 -30.40 -20.31
C ARG A 144 8.79 -29.00 -19.98
N ILE A 145 9.63 -28.00 -20.22
CA ILE A 145 9.28 -26.58 -20.08
C ILE A 145 9.42 -25.89 -21.43
N GLN A 146 8.36 -25.23 -21.88
CA GLN A 146 8.40 -24.36 -23.04
C GLN A 146 8.62 -22.92 -22.57
N GLY A 147 9.68 -22.27 -23.05
CA GLY A 147 10.04 -20.92 -22.63
C GLY A 147 11.12 -20.83 -21.56
N TRP A 148 11.39 -19.58 -21.15
CA TRP A 148 12.33 -19.29 -20.08
C TRP A 148 11.60 -19.22 -18.75
N VAL A 149 12.32 -19.61 -17.69
CA VAL A 149 11.80 -19.69 -16.33
C VAL A 149 12.39 -18.55 -15.50
N SER A 150 11.53 -17.78 -14.84
CA SER A 150 11.91 -16.77 -13.86
C SER A 150 12.24 -17.39 -12.49
N GLY A 151 12.88 -16.64 -11.58
CA GLY A 151 13.23 -17.15 -10.25
C GLY A 151 12.04 -17.68 -9.46
N THR A 152 10.92 -16.96 -9.46
CA THR A 152 9.69 -17.38 -8.78
C THR A 152 9.04 -18.62 -9.42
N GLU A 153 9.16 -18.77 -10.74
CA GLU A 153 8.67 -19.98 -11.43
C GLU A 153 9.59 -21.18 -11.15
N ALA A 154 10.89 -20.97 -10.99
CA ALA A 154 11.84 -22.01 -10.60
C ALA A 154 11.57 -22.50 -9.16
N GLU A 155 11.32 -21.58 -8.22
CA GLU A 155 10.89 -21.93 -6.85
C GLU A 155 9.56 -22.68 -6.84
N ALA A 156 8.59 -22.26 -7.66
CA ALA A 156 7.31 -22.94 -7.79
C ALA A 156 7.44 -24.35 -8.39
N LEU A 157 8.39 -24.55 -9.31
CA LEU A 157 8.72 -25.85 -9.89
C LEU A 157 9.38 -26.78 -8.86
N ASP A 158 10.29 -26.24 -8.05
CA ASP A 158 10.94 -26.95 -6.93
C ASP A 158 9.90 -27.43 -5.90
N GLY A 159 8.92 -26.58 -5.57
CA GLY A 159 7.86 -26.87 -4.60
C GLY A 159 6.79 -27.87 -5.06
N LEU A 160 6.88 -28.41 -6.27
CA LEU A 160 5.93 -29.44 -6.76
C LEU A 160 6.12 -30.80 -6.10
N ASP A 161 7.33 -31.09 -5.60
CA ASP A 161 7.64 -32.34 -4.93
C ASP A 161 8.71 -32.15 -3.84
N ASP A 162 8.64 -32.96 -2.80
CA ASP A 162 9.58 -32.91 -1.67
C ASP A 162 10.83 -33.79 -1.89
N GLU A 163 10.84 -34.62 -2.94
CA GLU A 163 11.99 -35.45 -3.25
C GLU A 163 13.20 -34.61 -3.73
N LEU A 164 14.34 -34.69 -3.01
CA LEU A 164 15.56 -33.94 -3.38
C LEU A 164 16.06 -34.22 -4.81
N ALA A 165 15.83 -35.43 -5.33
CA ALA A 165 16.15 -35.79 -6.71
C ALA A 165 15.30 -35.01 -7.72
N TRP A 166 14.00 -34.81 -7.43
CA TRP A 166 13.11 -33.96 -8.20
C TRP A 166 13.58 -32.50 -8.17
N ARG A 167 13.82 -31.99 -6.96
CA ARG A 167 14.25 -30.62 -6.71
C ARG A 167 15.55 -30.26 -7.44
N CYS A 168 16.56 -31.11 -7.35
CA CYS A 168 17.81 -30.92 -8.11
C CYS A 168 17.60 -31.00 -9.63
N ALA A 169 16.69 -31.85 -10.12
CA ALA A 169 16.39 -31.90 -11.56
C ALA A 169 15.67 -30.64 -12.05
N CYS A 170 14.75 -30.09 -11.24
CA CYS A 170 14.06 -28.83 -11.49
C CYS A 170 15.01 -27.64 -11.48
N GLU A 171 15.96 -27.62 -10.55
CA GLU A 171 17.04 -26.62 -10.47
C GLU A 171 17.88 -26.63 -11.77
N LYS A 172 18.43 -27.79 -12.15
CA LYS A 172 19.20 -27.94 -13.40
C LYS A 172 18.41 -27.59 -14.65
N LEU A 173 17.12 -27.91 -14.68
CA LEU A 173 16.25 -27.54 -15.79
C LEU A 173 16.05 -26.03 -15.85
N SER A 174 15.80 -25.39 -14.71
CA SER A 174 15.60 -23.94 -14.59
C SER A 174 16.86 -23.15 -14.96
N GLU A 175 18.05 -23.65 -14.63
CA GLU A 175 19.34 -23.07 -15.06
C GLU A 175 19.55 -23.10 -16.58
N ARG A 176 19.10 -24.19 -17.22
CA ARG A 176 19.14 -24.37 -18.69
C ARG A 176 18.06 -23.54 -19.38
N ALA A 177 16.88 -23.43 -18.77
CA ALA A 177 15.75 -22.64 -19.24
C ALA A 177 15.91 -21.13 -18.92
N GLN A 178 17.14 -20.62 -18.97
CA GLN A 178 17.44 -19.19 -18.87
C GLN A 178 17.74 -18.61 -20.25
N PRO A 179 17.48 -17.31 -20.47
CA PRO A 179 18.00 -16.62 -21.65
C PRO A 179 19.54 -16.69 -21.71
N PRO A 180 20.13 -16.47 -22.90
CA PRO A 180 21.58 -16.43 -23.06
C PRO A 180 22.22 -15.43 -22.10
N ARG A 181 23.46 -15.70 -21.67
CA ARG A 181 24.15 -14.90 -20.63
C ARG A 181 24.14 -13.39 -20.90
N ALA A 182 24.26 -12.96 -22.15
CA ALA A 182 24.21 -11.54 -22.53
C ALA A 182 22.84 -10.86 -22.30
N LEU A 183 21.76 -11.63 -22.23
CA LEU A 183 20.37 -11.16 -22.11
C LEU A 183 19.73 -11.50 -20.75
N ARG A 184 20.46 -12.20 -19.86
CA ARG A 184 19.96 -12.57 -18.52
C ARG A 184 19.65 -11.32 -17.70
N GLY A 185 18.50 -11.34 -17.02
CA GLY A 185 17.99 -10.22 -16.23
C GLY A 185 17.43 -9.05 -17.05
N LYS A 186 17.64 -9.02 -18.38
CA LYS A 186 17.09 -7.99 -19.27
C LYS A 186 15.90 -8.47 -20.09
N VAL A 187 15.86 -9.74 -20.47
CA VAL A 187 14.76 -10.30 -21.27
C VAL A 187 14.00 -11.34 -20.47
N ARG A 188 12.67 -11.29 -20.56
CA ARG A 188 11.76 -12.27 -19.97
C ARG A 188 10.62 -12.58 -20.92
N HIS A 189 10.17 -13.82 -20.92
CA HIS A 189 8.93 -14.22 -21.59
C HIS A 189 7.82 -14.34 -20.54
N LEU A 190 6.70 -13.67 -20.79
CA LEU A 190 5.51 -13.71 -19.94
C LEU A 190 4.51 -14.67 -20.60
N ALA A 191 4.61 -15.96 -20.28
CA ALA A 191 3.85 -17.01 -20.97
C ALA A 191 2.34 -16.87 -20.83
N ASP A 192 1.85 -16.50 -19.65
CA ASP A 192 0.42 -16.27 -19.41
C ASP A 192 -0.16 -15.11 -20.23
N HIS A 193 0.70 -14.22 -20.73
CA HIS A 193 0.29 -13.04 -21.49
C HIS A 193 0.67 -13.13 -22.97
N GLY A 194 1.46 -14.16 -23.34
CA GLY A 194 2.04 -14.27 -24.67
C GLY A 194 2.83 -13.01 -25.04
N LYS A 195 3.65 -12.51 -24.11
CA LYS A 195 4.46 -11.30 -24.30
C LYS A 195 5.94 -11.60 -24.13
N LEU A 196 6.77 -10.92 -24.90
CA LEU A 196 8.21 -10.81 -24.66
C LEU A 196 8.49 -9.43 -24.09
N ALA A 197 9.21 -9.41 -22.96
CA ALA A 197 9.56 -8.22 -22.23
C ALA A 197 11.06 -7.94 -22.31
N PHE A 198 11.42 -6.68 -22.50
CA PHE A 198 12.81 -6.21 -22.43
C PHE A 198 12.93 -5.05 -21.44
N ARG A 199 13.83 -5.15 -20.47
CA ARG A 199 14.07 -4.16 -19.43
C ARG A 199 15.11 -3.12 -19.87
N GLY A 200 14.75 -1.84 -19.81
CA GLY A 200 15.61 -0.73 -20.19
C GLY A 200 15.75 -0.56 -21.71
N VAL A 201 16.89 -0.01 -22.15
CA VAL A 201 17.16 0.31 -23.57
C VAL A 201 17.93 -0.82 -24.24
N MET A 202 17.39 -1.38 -25.33
CA MET A 202 18.02 -2.49 -26.05
C MET A 202 19.16 -2.00 -26.95
N SER A 203 20.37 -2.51 -26.74
CA SER A 203 21.51 -2.22 -27.61
C SER A 203 21.37 -2.94 -28.98
N PRO A 204 22.06 -2.48 -30.03
CA PRO A 204 22.08 -3.18 -31.33
C PRO A 204 22.61 -4.62 -31.22
N GLU A 205 23.60 -4.85 -30.35
CA GLU A 205 24.19 -6.18 -30.11
C GLU A 205 23.19 -7.11 -29.42
N GLU A 206 22.46 -6.61 -28.42
CA GLU A 206 21.40 -7.36 -27.72
C GLU A 206 20.25 -7.70 -28.67
N GLN A 207 19.86 -6.76 -29.54
CA GLN A 207 18.85 -6.99 -30.58
C GLN A 207 19.31 -8.11 -31.52
N GLN A 208 20.57 -8.07 -31.97
CA GLN A 208 21.11 -9.10 -32.86
C GLN A 208 21.18 -10.47 -32.17
N ALA A 209 21.65 -10.51 -30.91
CA ALA A 209 21.71 -11.73 -30.11
C ALA A 209 20.31 -12.35 -29.91
N LEU A 210 19.30 -11.53 -29.59
CA LEU A 210 17.92 -11.99 -29.42
C LEU A 210 17.32 -12.46 -30.75
N THR A 211 17.58 -11.75 -31.85
CA THR A 211 17.11 -12.11 -33.19
C THR A 211 17.72 -13.43 -33.68
N ALA A 212 18.99 -13.70 -33.33
CA ALA A 212 19.69 -14.92 -33.73
C ALA A 212 19.03 -16.20 -33.15
N LEU A 213 18.49 -16.14 -31.92
CA LEU A 213 17.80 -17.26 -31.27
C LEU A 213 16.56 -17.70 -32.05
N PHE A 214 15.91 -16.78 -32.77
CA PHE A 214 14.68 -17.02 -33.51
C PHE A 214 14.87 -16.84 -35.03
N SER A 215 16.07 -17.11 -35.54
CA SER A 215 16.43 -16.94 -36.95
C SER A 215 15.47 -17.64 -37.93
N GLY A 216 14.95 -18.82 -37.54
CA GLY A 216 13.97 -19.60 -38.31
C GLY A 216 12.54 -19.05 -38.33
N ASN A 217 12.20 -18.03 -37.53
CA ASN A 217 10.84 -17.48 -37.42
C ASN A 217 10.79 -15.99 -37.79
N SER A 218 10.28 -15.68 -38.99
CA SER A 218 10.18 -14.30 -39.49
C SER A 218 9.26 -13.41 -38.66
N ARG A 219 8.16 -13.96 -38.10
CA ARG A 219 7.24 -13.22 -37.24
C ARG A 219 7.87 -12.87 -35.90
N ALA A 220 8.61 -13.81 -35.30
CA ALA A 220 9.37 -13.56 -34.07
C ALA A 220 10.42 -12.46 -34.30
N ARG A 221 11.14 -12.48 -35.42
CA ARG A 221 12.10 -11.40 -35.77
C ARG A 221 11.43 -10.05 -35.95
N ALA A 222 10.26 -10.00 -36.58
CA ALA A 222 9.50 -8.76 -36.71
C ALA A 222 9.05 -8.21 -35.33
N ALA A 223 8.59 -9.09 -34.43
CA ALA A 223 8.25 -8.72 -33.05
C ALA A 223 9.47 -8.21 -32.27
N ILE A 224 10.63 -8.84 -32.40
CA ILE A 224 11.88 -8.40 -31.76
C ILE A 224 12.31 -7.02 -32.28
N ASN A 225 12.13 -6.74 -33.57
CA ASN A 225 12.39 -5.40 -34.12
C ASN A 225 11.43 -4.35 -33.55
N GLN A 226 10.14 -4.68 -33.40
CA GLN A 226 9.17 -3.79 -32.76
C GLN A 226 9.54 -3.53 -31.29
N LEU A 227 9.98 -4.57 -30.57
CA LEU A 227 10.46 -4.47 -29.19
C LEU A 227 11.68 -3.55 -29.08
N ALA A 228 12.64 -3.69 -30.01
CA ALA A 228 13.81 -2.82 -30.08
C ALA A 228 13.42 -1.34 -30.31
N VAL A 229 12.47 -1.08 -31.23
CA VAL A 229 11.95 0.27 -31.48
C VAL A 229 11.26 0.82 -30.22
N ALA A 230 10.40 0.04 -29.57
CA ALA A 230 9.69 0.45 -28.35
C ALA A 230 10.66 0.80 -27.21
N SER A 231 11.73 0.02 -27.03
CA SER A 231 12.73 0.29 -25.98
C SER A 231 13.61 1.51 -26.21
N ARG A 232 13.62 2.07 -27.43
CA ARG A 232 14.47 3.20 -27.84
C ARG A 232 13.68 4.50 -28.04
N VAL A 233 12.39 4.52 -27.70
CA VAL A 233 11.57 5.74 -27.78
C VAL A 233 12.10 6.78 -26.80
N VAL A 234 12.29 8.00 -27.27
CA VAL A 234 12.70 9.12 -26.43
C VAL A 234 11.47 9.88 -25.96
N HIS A 235 11.36 10.06 -24.66
CA HIS A 235 10.32 10.82 -23.99
C HIS A 235 10.94 12.06 -23.36
N THR A 236 10.34 13.22 -23.62
CA THR A 236 10.81 14.50 -23.10
C THR A 236 9.76 15.13 -22.20
N LEU A 237 10.23 15.79 -21.15
CA LEU A 237 9.38 16.55 -20.24
C LEU A 237 10.07 17.83 -19.83
N ASN A 238 9.38 18.97 -20.03
CA ASN A 238 9.86 20.27 -19.58
C ASN A 238 9.62 20.42 -18.08
N ALA A 239 10.70 20.53 -17.30
CA ALA A 239 10.65 20.69 -15.85
C ALA A 239 11.93 21.35 -15.36
N VAL A 240 11.82 22.19 -14.33
CA VAL A 240 12.98 22.79 -13.67
C VAL A 240 13.57 21.76 -12.70
N SER A 241 14.82 21.36 -12.92
CA SER A 241 15.52 20.47 -12.01
C SER A 241 15.91 21.19 -10.71
N PRO A 242 15.98 20.46 -9.58
CA PRO A 242 16.60 20.97 -8.37
C PRO A 242 18.05 21.42 -8.63
N PRO A 243 18.56 22.46 -7.95
CA PRO A 243 19.92 22.97 -8.18
C PRO A 243 21.03 21.94 -7.95
N SER A 244 20.80 21.01 -7.02
CA SER A 244 21.75 19.94 -6.67
C SER A 244 21.56 18.66 -7.48
N PHE A 245 20.64 18.63 -8.44
CA PHE A 245 20.35 17.43 -9.20
C PHE A 245 21.47 17.11 -10.20
N VAL A 246 21.97 15.89 -10.15
CA VAL A 246 22.97 15.38 -11.10
C VAL A 246 22.52 14.01 -11.60
N VAL A 247 22.55 13.79 -12.91
CA VAL A 247 22.22 12.49 -13.49
C VAL A 247 23.30 11.49 -13.09
N PRO A 248 22.97 10.39 -12.39
CA PRO A 248 23.95 9.37 -12.03
C PRO A 248 24.59 8.75 -13.26
N GLU A 249 25.88 8.41 -13.18
CA GLU A 249 26.63 7.80 -14.29
C GLU A 249 25.96 6.52 -14.80
N SER A 250 25.41 5.70 -13.88
CA SER A 250 24.67 4.47 -14.19
C SER A 250 23.43 4.70 -15.06
N LEU A 251 22.84 5.90 -15.03
CA LEU A 251 21.64 6.26 -15.80
C LEU A 251 21.95 7.15 -17.02
N SER A 252 23.19 7.61 -17.20
CA SER A 252 23.60 8.54 -18.26
C SER A 252 23.32 8.03 -19.70
N SER A 253 23.24 6.70 -19.86
CA SER A 253 22.90 6.06 -21.13
C SER A 253 21.41 6.17 -21.49
N ALA A 254 20.54 6.21 -20.47
CA ALA A 254 19.09 6.23 -20.63
C ALA A 254 18.49 7.62 -20.39
N VAL A 255 19.08 8.43 -19.53
CA VAL A 255 18.52 9.72 -19.08
C VAL A 255 19.51 10.84 -19.33
N ARG A 256 19.01 11.96 -19.86
CA ARG A 256 19.80 13.17 -20.10
C ARG A 256 19.06 14.40 -19.58
N LEU A 257 19.80 15.29 -18.94
CA LEU A 257 19.30 16.59 -18.52
C LEU A 257 19.51 17.59 -19.68
N THR A 258 18.46 18.29 -20.07
CA THR A 258 18.50 19.37 -21.07
C THR A 258 18.27 20.71 -20.39
N GLU A 259 18.49 21.81 -21.12
CA GLU A 259 18.30 23.17 -20.57
C GLU A 259 16.87 23.44 -20.08
N SER A 260 15.88 22.74 -20.65
CA SER A 260 14.45 22.94 -20.38
C SER A 260 13.79 21.79 -19.60
N GLY A 261 14.49 20.68 -19.33
CA GLY A 261 13.85 19.50 -18.76
C GLY A 261 14.68 18.23 -18.71
N LEU A 262 13.97 17.10 -18.68
CA LEU A 262 14.55 15.76 -18.61
C LEU A 262 14.11 14.94 -19.82
N GLU A 263 15.07 14.27 -20.45
CA GLU A 263 14.85 13.32 -21.52
C GLU A 263 15.16 11.90 -21.04
N CYS A 264 14.29 10.96 -21.35
CA CYS A 264 14.49 9.54 -21.07
C CYS A 264 14.33 8.74 -22.37
N THR A 265 15.27 7.84 -22.61
CA THR A 265 15.22 6.83 -23.67
C THR A 265 14.73 5.53 -23.07
N GLY A 266 13.63 5.00 -23.61
CA GLY A 266 12.99 3.78 -23.14
C GLY A 266 12.18 3.94 -21.85
N PRO A 267 11.64 2.83 -21.33
CA PRO A 267 10.77 2.81 -20.16
C PRO A 267 11.56 3.00 -18.85
N LEU A 268 11.07 3.88 -17.98
CA LEU A 268 11.63 4.06 -16.64
C LEU A 268 11.13 2.98 -15.68
N SER A 269 12.06 2.30 -15.00
CA SER A 269 11.71 1.41 -13.88
C SER A 269 11.42 2.19 -12.59
N LEU A 270 10.66 1.60 -11.65
CA LEU A 270 10.38 2.25 -10.36
C LEU A 270 11.64 2.58 -9.56
N ALA A 271 12.68 1.75 -9.68
CA ALA A 271 14.00 2.03 -9.10
C ALA A 271 14.61 3.30 -9.71
N MET A 272 14.63 3.42 -11.04
CA MET A 272 15.11 4.63 -11.72
C MET A 272 14.30 5.86 -11.32
N VAL A 273 12.97 5.75 -11.22
CA VAL A 273 12.10 6.84 -10.76
C VAL A 273 12.47 7.27 -9.34
N ARG A 274 12.68 6.33 -8.42
CA ARG A 274 13.13 6.62 -7.05
C ARG A 274 14.48 7.35 -7.05
N THR A 275 15.45 6.86 -7.81
CA THR A 275 16.77 7.47 -7.93
C THR A 275 16.67 8.90 -8.46
N LEU A 276 15.99 9.11 -9.60
CA LEU A 276 15.86 10.43 -10.24
C LEU A 276 15.06 11.43 -9.39
N SER A 277 14.05 10.95 -8.67
CA SER A 277 13.14 11.81 -7.91
C SER A 277 13.62 12.14 -6.49
N ARG A 278 14.64 11.42 -5.98
CA ARG A 278 15.13 11.57 -4.60
C ARG A 278 16.65 11.45 -4.46
N GLU A 279 17.25 10.33 -4.82
CA GLU A 279 18.67 10.05 -4.54
C GLU A 279 19.58 11.01 -5.31
N ALA A 280 19.37 11.12 -6.62
CA ALA A 280 20.11 12.01 -7.53
C ALA A 280 19.87 13.50 -7.28
N CYS A 281 18.90 13.86 -6.43
CA CYS A 281 18.59 15.25 -6.11
C CYS A 281 19.42 15.79 -4.94
N HIS A 282 20.06 14.92 -4.16
CA HIS A 282 20.86 15.28 -2.99
C HIS A 282 20.13 16.23 -2.02
N TYR A 283 18.82 16.00 -1.81
CA TYR A 283 18.02 16.83 -0.90
C TYR A 283 18.57 16.74 0.52
N PRO A 284 18.71 17.86 1.25
CA PRO A 284 19.10 17.84 2.65
C PRO A 284 18.15 16.96 3.46
N LEU A 285 18.68 15.96 4.17
CA LEU A 285 17.87 15.08 5.02
C LEU A 285 17.62 15.73 6.38
N SER A 286 16.37 15.66 6.84
CA SER A 286 16.00 16.08 8.20
C SER A 286 16.48 15.03 9.19
N ARG A 287 17.49 15.42 9.96
CA ARG A 287 18.09 14.63 11.04
C ARG A 287 17.64 15.17 12.39
N TRP A 288 18.21 14.64 13.46
CA TRP A 288 18.14 15.27 14.77
C TRP A 288 18.72 16.68 14.68
N LEU A 289 17.96 17.69 15.10
CA LEU A 289 18.45 19.06 15.22
C LEU A 289 18.90 19.31 16.65
N PRO A 290 20.19 19.61 16.89
CA PRO A 290 20.65 20.11 18.18
C PRO A 290 19.89 21.36 18.59
N GLU A 291 19.78 21.61 19.89
CA GLU A 291 19.03 22.75 20.44
C GLU A 291 19.42 24.09 19.81
N VAL A 292 20.72 24.31 19.57
CA VAL A 292 21.23 25.55 18.96
C VAL A 292 20.66 25.77 17.55
N GLU A 293 20.57 24.72 16.74
CA GLU A 293 20.02 24.78 15.39
C GLU A 293 18.49 24.92 15.41
N ARG A 294 17.81 24.31 16.39
CA ARG A 294 16.36 24.53 16.60
C ARG A 294 16.06 25.99 16.88
N GLN A 295 16.82 26.62 17.77
CA GLN A 295 16.68 28.05 18.07
C GLN A 295 17.00 28.96 16.89
N LYS A 296 17.90 28.52 15.99
CA LYS A 296 18.19 29.24 14.75
C LYS A 296 17.01 29.14 13.77
N LEU A 297 16.44 27.95 13.60
CA LEU A 297 15.26 27.71 12.76
C LEU A 297 14.05 28.52 13.25
N LEU A 298 13.82 28.54 14.55
CA LEU A 298 12.76 29.33 15.17
C LEU A 298 12.94 30.83 14.89
N ARG A 299 14.16 31.35 15.10
CA ARG A 299 14.48 32.76 14.80
C ARG A 299 14.28 33.12 13.32
N GLN A 300 14.61 32.22 12.41
CA GLN A 300 14.36 32.42 10.98
C GLN A 300 12.86 32.47 10.67
N LEU A 301 12.08 31.57 11.26
CA LEU A 301 10.62 31.53 11.09
C LEU A 301 9.93 32.80 11.65
N GLU A 302 10.37 33.28 12.82
CA GLU A 302 9.86 34.52 13.42
C GLU A 302 10.38 35.78 12.71
N ALA A 303 11.42 35.69 11.89
CA ALA A 303 11.86 36.80 11.04
C ALA A 303 10.96 36.98 9.81
N GLU A 304 10.31 35.91 9.33
CA GLU A 304 9.42 35.93 8.16
C GLU A 304 8.00 36.44 8.48
N GLY A 305 7.64 36.62 9.76
CA GLY A 305 6.30 37.04 10.17
C GLY A 305 6.16 37.33 11.65
N ALA A 306 4.95 37.22 12.19
CA ALA A 306 4.68 37.45 13.60
C ALA A 306 5.33 36.38 14.51
N PRO A 307 5.66 36.75 15.77
CA PRO A 307 6.15 35.79 16.77
C PRO A 307 5.15 34.66 17.01
N LEU A 308 5.66 33.44 17.23
CA LEU A 308 4.81 32.29 17.47
C LEU A 308 4.13 32.37 18.83
N SER A 309 2.85 32.00 18.86
CA SER A 309 2.09 31.85 20.11
C SER A 309 2.65 30.74 21.00
N PRO A 310 2.35 30.73 22.31
CA PRO A 310 2.81 29.67 23.22
C PRO A 310 2.43 28.26 22.73
N ALA A 311 1.20 28.08 22.22
CA ALA A 311 0.75 26.80 21.67
C ALA A 311 1.57 26.37 20.44
N GLN A 312 1.88 27.31 19.54
CA GLN A 312 2.73 27.07 18.37
C GLN A 312 4.18 26.73 18.76
N ARG A 313 4.73 27.36 19.82
CA ARG A 313 6.06 27.01 20.35
C ARG A 313 6.08 25.58 20.91
N THR A 314 5.04 25.20 21.67
CA THR A 314 4.91 23.81 22.13
C THR A 314 4.80 22.82 20.96
N ALA A 315 4.04 23.16 19.91
CA ALA A 315 3.95 22.33 18.71
C ALA A 315 5.30 22.19 17.99
N PHE A 316 6.07 23.29 17.89
CA PHE A 316 7.43 23.29 17.36
C PHE A 316 8.34 22.35 18.16
N ASP A 317 8.36 22.48 19.49
CA ASP A 317 9.24 21.68 20.36
C ASP A 317 8.87 20.18 20.31
N ASN A 318 7.57 19.86 20.33
CA ASN A 318 7.07 18.49 20.26
C ASN A 318 7.49 17.77 18.98
N LEU A 319 7.49 18.46 17.83
CA LEU A 319 7.90 17.88 16.55
C LEU A 319 9.35 17.37 16.58
N PHE A 320 10.24 18.07 17.27
CA PHE A 320 11.65 17.73 17.35
C PHE A 320 12.02 16.88 18.58
N ALA A 321 11.09 16.61 19.49
CA ALA A 321 11.33 15.79 20.69
C ALA A 321 11.37 14.27 20.39
N GLY A 322 10.73 13.82 19.32
CA GLY A 322 10.55 12.40 18.98
C GLY A 322 11.59 11.77 18.04
N ILE A 323 12.71 12.44 17.75
CA ILE A 323 13.70 11.93 16.78
C ILE A 323 14.61 10.89 17.47
N PRO A 324 14.77 9.67 16.90
CA PRO A 324 15.55 8.61 17.52
C PRO A 324 17.00 9.06 17.76
N LYS A 325 17.49 8.80 18.96
CA LYS A 325 18.89 9.05 19.35
C LYS A 325 19.81 8.15 18.53
N VAL A 326 21.01 8.65 18.24
CA VAL A 326 22.07 7.93 17.51
C VAL A 326 22.30 6.51 18.07
N ASP A 327 22.14 6.35 19.38
CA ASP A 327 22.37 5.07 20.06
C ASP A 327 21.42 3.95 19.59
N VAL A 328 20.19 4.27 19.16
CA VAL A 328 19.27 3.26 18.60
C VAL A 328 19.77 2.75 17.26
N LEU A 329 20.25 3.65 16.39
CA LEU A 329 20.84 3.29 15.10
C LEU A 329 22.09 2.43 15.29
N LEU A 330 22.96 2.81 16.23
CA LEU A 330 24.16 2.04 16.54
C LEU A 330 23.83 0.64 17.06
N LEU A 331 22.83 0.50 17.95
CA LEU A 331 22.35 -0.80 18.42
C LEU A 331 21.79 -1.68 17.28
N GLN A 332 21.04 -1.08 16.35
CA GLN A 332 20.52 -1.80 15.18
C GLN A 332 21.66 -2.29 14.28
N LEU A 333 22.67 -1.45 14.01
CA LEU A 333 23.83 -1.81 13.19
C LEU A 333 24.72 -2.88 13.85
N GLU A 334 24.79 -2.90 15.19
CA GLU A 334 25.46 -3.95 15.95
C GLU A 334 24.70 -5.28 15.91
N SER A 335 23.38 -5.26 15.72
CA SER A 335 22.54 -6.45 15.59
C SER A 335 22.54 -7.08 14.18
N VAL A 336 23.10 -6.41 13.18
CA VAL A 336 23.22 -6.94 11.81
C VAL A 336 24.18 -8.14 11.84
N GLY A 337 23.64 -9.34 11.57
CA GLY A 337 24.40 -10.58 11.45
C GLY A 337 25.04 -10.77 10.06
N ALA A 338 25.93 -11.75 9.94
CA ALA A 338 26.40 -12.20 8.63
C ALA A 338 25.24 -12.89 7.88
N ALA A 339 25.09 -12.60 6.59
CA ALA A 339 24.05 -13.20 5.76
C ALA A 339 24.31 -14.70 5.59
N SER A 340 23.33 -15.54 5.97
CA SER A 340 23.28 -16.94 5.51
C SER A 340 22.67 -16.99 4.11
N SER A 341 23.10 -17.95 3.31
CA SER A 341 22.51 -18.22 1.99
C SER A 341 21.97 -19.65 1.99
N PRO A 342 20.79 -19.90 1.40
CA PRO A 342 20.26 -21.27 1.31
C PRO A 342 21.19 -22.15 0.46
N LYS A 343 21.37 -23.42 0.86
CA LYS A 343 22.09 -24.41 0.03
C LYS A 343 21.22 -24.80 -1.17
N SER A 344 21.86 -25.13 -2.29
CA SER A 344 21.14 -25.65 -3.46
C SER A 344 20.52 -27.03 -3.20
N SER A 345 19.44 -27.36 -3.90
CA SER A 345 18.81 -28.68 -3.79
C SER A 345 19.73 -29.79 -4.29
N CYS A 346 20.60 -29.50 -5.27
CA CYS A 346 21.64 -30.43 -5.73
C CYS A 346 22.77 -30.65 -4.70
N ASP A 347 23.18 -29.64 -3.95
CA ASP A 347 24.17 -29.80 -2.88
C ASP A 347 23.60 -30.68 -1.76
N LEU A 348 22.35 -30.44 -1.36
CA LEU A 348 21.65 -31.24 -0.36
C LEU A 348 21.46 -32.70 -0.80
N LEU A 349 21.20 -32.95 -2.08
CA LEU A 349 21.14 -34.31 -2.63
C LEU A 349 22.51 -35.00 -2.54
N THR A 350 23.58 -34.28 -2.89
CA THR A 350 24.96 -34.80 -2.81
C THR A 350 25.35 -35.14 -1.36
N GLU A 351 24.99 -34.27 -0.40
CA GLU A 351 25.20 -34.52 1.04
C GLU A 351 24.42 -35.76 1.52
N LYS A 352 23.18 -35.93 1.06
CA LYS A 352 22.36 -37.10 1.36
C LYS A 352 22.96 -38.38 0.79
N GLU A 353 23.43 -38.35 -0.46
CA GLU A 353 24.10 -39.47 -1.12
C GLU A 353 25.44 -39.82 -0.46
N ALA A 354 26.13 -38.83 0.12
CA ALA A 354 27.32 -39.02 0.96
C ALA A 354 27.02 -39.58 2.36
N GLY A 355 25.74 -39.81 2.71
CA GLY A 355 25.33 -40.44 3.96
C GLY A 355 25.08 -39.48 5.14
N ILE A 356 25.00 -38.17 4.90
CA ILE A 356 24.68 -37.17 5.93
C ILE A 356 23.18 -37.24 6.26
N GLN A 357 22.83 -37.50 7.53
CA GLN A 357 21.44 -37.68 7.97
C GLN A 357 20.72 -36.36 8.31
N ASN A 358 21.45 -35.39 8.86
CA ASN A 358 20.92 -34.07 9.21
C ASN A 358 21.41 -33.04 8.18
N LEU A 359 20.58 -32.81 7.16
CA LEU A 359 20.86 -31.85 6.09
C LEU A 359 20.58 -30.43 6.58
N GLU A 360 21.65 -29.64 6.75
CA GLU A 360 21.54 -28.21 7.01
C GLU A 360 21.14 -27.48 5.73
N ARG A 361 20.00 -26.77 5.75
CA ARG A 361 19.44 -26.08 4.58
C ARG A 361 20.06 -24.71 4.29
N GLU A 362 20.83 -24.19 5.24
CA GLU A 362 21.53 -22.92 5.12
C GLU A 362 23.03 -23.17 5.11
N VAL A 363 23.76 -22.40 4.31
CA VAL A 363 25.19 -22.26 4.47
C VAL A 363 25.41 -21.47 5.76
N PRO A 364 26.07 -22.04 6.78
CA PRO A 364 26.31 -21.33 8.02
C PRO A 364 27.05 -20.01 7.71
N PRO A 365 26.60 -18.88 8.29
CA PRO A 365 27.21 -17.59 8.03
C PRO A 365 28.70 -17.66 8.41
N VAL A 366 29.56 -17.28 7.47
CA VAL A 366 31.02 -17.32 7.67
C VAL A 366 31.42 -16.18 8.62
N GLY A 367 31.53 -16.51 9.91
CA GLY A 367 32.04 -15.62 10.96
C GLY A 367 31.02 -14.63 11.53
N SER A 368 31.08 -14.39 12.85
CA SER A 368 30.43 -13.24 13.48
C SER A 368 31.08 -11.95 12.97
N LEU A 369 30.30 -11.01 12.46
CA LEU A 369 30.84 -9.68 12.13
C LEU A 369 31.55 -9.10 13.36
N THR A 370 32.77 -8.58 13.16
CA THR A 370 33.53 -7.95 14.25
C THR A 370 32.73 -6.81 14.86
N PRO A 371 32.81 -6.59 16.19
CA PRO A 371 32.19 -5.43 16.83
C PRO A 371 32.63 -4.14 16.14
N MET A 372 31.71 -3.18 16.06
CA MET A 372 31.97 -1.93 15.36
C MET A 372 33.11 -1.15 16.03
N THR A 373 34.02 -0.58 15.24
CA THR A 373 35.15 0.19 15.75
C THR A 373 34.70 1.56 16.25
N GLU A 374 35.50 2.20 17.11
CA GLU A 374 35.21 3.57 17.58
C GLU A 374 35.19 4.58 16.43
N ASP A 375 35.99 4.37 15.38
CA ASP A 375 36.00 5.27 14.22
C ASP A 375 34.73 5.13 13.37
N GLN A 376 34.21 3.91 13.21
CA GLN A 376 32.90 3.66 12.59
C GLN A 376 31.77 4.33 13.39
N ARG A 377 31.75 4.15 14.73
CA ARG A 377 30.78 4.80 15.62
C ARG A 377 30.86 6.33 15.54
N ARG A 378 32.08 6.88 15.51
CA ARG A 378 32.33 8.33 15.43
C ARG A 378 31.86 8.92 14.11
N ALA A 379 32.08 8.25 12.98
CA ALA A 379 31.61 8.69 11.67
C ALA A 379 30.08 8.82 11.62
N ILE A 380 29.38 7.80 12.14
CA ILE A 380 27.90 7.80 12.22
C ILE A 380 27.41 8.89 13.16
N ARG A 381 27.97 9.02 14.36
CA ARG A 381 27.62 10.10 15.32
C ARG A 381 27.79 11.48 14.70
N ARG A 382 28.94 11.73 14.06
CA ARG A 382 29.22 13.00 13.39
C ARG A 382 28.18 13.33 12.32
N PHE A 383 27.75 12.35 11.53
CA PHE A 383 26.73 12.58 10.52
C PHE A 383 25.35 12.88 11.11
N VAL A 384 24.94 12.21 12.19
CA VAL A 384 23.63 12.48 12.80
C VAL A 384 23.61 13.82 13.53
N GLU A 385 24.71 14.20 14.18
CA GLU A 385 24.82 15.43 14.97
C GLU A 385 25.11 16.67 14.12
N ASN A 386 25.75 16.52 12.95
CA ASN A 386 26.04 17.62 12.04
C ASN A 386 25.01 17.68 10.90
N PRO A 387 24.02 18.59 10.96
CA PRO A 387 22.97 18.69 9.95
C PRO A 387 23.45 19.20 8.58
N VAL A 388 24.71 19.62 8.45
CA VAL A 388 25.32 20.08 7.19
C VAL A 388 26.06 18.96 6.46
N MET A 389 26.51 17.92 7.16
CA MET A 389 27.31 16.83 6.57
C MET A 389 26.50 16.09 5.49
N SER A 390 27.06 15.89 4.31
CA SER A 390 26.36 15.23 3.19
C SER A 390 26.36 13.70 3.32
N VAL A 391 25.49 13.03 2.56
CA VAL A 391 25.47 11.56 2.51
C VAL A 391 26.74 11.02 1.84
N GLU A 392 27.29 11.72 0.84
CA GLU A 392 28.56 11.32 0.22
C GLU A 392 29.72 11.42 1.22
N GLU A 393 29.75 12.47 2.04
CA GLU A 393 30.76 12.62 3.09
C GLU A 393 30.69 11.49 4.14
N LEU A 394 29.48 11.02 4.48
CA LEU A 394 29.31 9.84 5.34
C LEU A 394 29.81 8.58 4.64
N GLY A 395 29.39 8.35 3.40
CA GLY A 395 29.83 7.18 2.62
C GLY A 395 31.35 7.09 2.51
N ALA A 396 32.01 8.20 2.18
CA ALA A 396 33.47 8.28 2.13
C ALA A 396 34.12 7.98 3.49
N ALA A 397 33.58 8.53 4.58
CA ALA A 397 34.09 8.26 5.93
C ALA A 397 33.94 6.79 6.35
N LEU A 398 32.82 6.14 5.98
CA LEU A 398 32.55 4.74 6.31
C LEU A 398 33.36 3.75 5.47
N ILE A 399 33.65 4.09 4.20
CA ILE A 399 34.57 3.33 3.35
C ILE A 399 35.97 3.34 3.96
N VAL A 400 36.45 4.52 4.38
CA VAL A 400 37.76 4.67 5.06
C VAL A 400 37.78 3.93 6.40
N ALA A 401 36.66 3.89 7.12
CA ALA A 401 36.52 3.16 8.37
C ALA A 401 36.26 1.64 8.19
N GLU A 402 36.34 1.11 6.95
CA GLU A 402 36.18 -0.31 6.60
C GLU A 402 34.88 -0.93 7.15
N LEU A 403 33.74 -0.24 7.01
CA LEU A 403 32.46 -0.78 7.44
C LEU A 403 32.05 -1.99 6.57
N SER A 404 31.54 -3.05 7.20
CA SER A 404 31.15 -4.27 6.48
C SER A 404 29.98 -4.03 5.51
N PRO A 405 29.91 -4.73 4.36
CA PRO A 405 28.85 -4.54 3.37
C PRO A 405 27.42 -4.69 3.93
N PRO A 406 27.09 -5.67 4.80
CA PRO A 406 25.75 -5.76 5.40
C PRO A 406 25.37 -4.54 6.25
N ARG A 407 26.35 -3.93 6.94
CA ARG A 407 26.12 -2.71 7.73
C ARG A 407 25.99 -1.48 6.84
N MET A 408 26.72 -1.42 5.72
CA MET A 408 26.53 -0.37 4.72
C MET A 408 25.12 -0.40 4.14
N GLU A 409 24.62 -1.58 3.78
CA GLU A 409 23.24 -1.75 3.28
C GLU A 409 22.19 -1.32 4.32
N ALA A 410 22.38 -1.69 5.58
CA ALA A 410 21.50 -1.24 6.67
C ALA A 410 21.52 0.30 6.84
N ILE A 411 22.66 0.96 6.63
CA ILE A 411 22.76 2.43 6.65
C ILE A 411 22.03 3.04 5.46
N GLU A 412 22.21 2.51 4.25
CA GLU A 412 21.50 2.97 3.05
C GLU A 412 19.98 2.83 3.21
N GLU A 413 19.53 1.70 3.75
CA GLU A 413 18.13 1.46 4.06
C GLU A 413 17.60 2.49 5.08
N TRP A 414 18.35 2.76 6.14
CA TRP A 414 18.00 3.78 7.13
C TRP A 414 17.93 5.19 6.51
N LEU A 415 18.92 5.58 5.70
CA LEU A 415 18.95 6.85 4.99
C LEU A 415 17.74 7.00 4.06
N SER A 416 17.33 5.91 3.38
CA SER A 416 16.16 5.90 2.51
C SER A 416 14.83 6.17 3.25
N LYS A 417 14.78 5.95 4.56
CA LYS A 417 13.60 6.18 5.41
C LYS A 417 13.55 7.60 5.99
N LEU A 418 14.65 8.35 6.00
CA LEU A 418 14.69 9.70 6.58
C LEU A 418 13.94 10.74 5.74
N PRO A 419 13.07 11.58 6.34
CA PRO A 419 12.41 12.65 5.62
C PRO A 419 13.41 13.71 5.15
N THR A 420 13.11 14.38 4.04
CA THR A 420 13.86 15.56 3.59
C THR A 420 13.57 16.76 4.50
N LEU A 421 14.45 17.76 4.51
CA LEU A 421 14.25 19.01 5.25
C LEU A 421 12.98 19.72 4.77
N GLY A 422 12.70 19.70 3.45
CA GLY A 422 11.45 20.24 2.91
C GLY A 422 10.22 19.51 3.43
N ALA A 423 10.26 18.18 3.46
CA ALA A 423 9.17 17.39 4.05
C ALA A 423 8.96 17.72 5.54
N ARG A 424 10.04 17.87 6.32
CA ARG A 424 9.95 18.25 7.73
C ARG A 424 9.41 19.67 7.95
N LYS A 425 9.84 20.64 7.15
CA LYS A 425 9.29 22.02 7.22
C LYS A 425 7.82 22.06 6.83
N LYS A 426 7.38 21.24 5.87
CA LYS A 426 5.96 21.06 5.54
C LYS A 426 5.18 20.51 6.73
N GLU A 427 5.70 19.47 7.39
CA GLU A 427 5.08 18.91 8.60
C GLU A 427 4.99 19.97 9.70
N LEU A 428 6.06 20.74 9.93
CA LEU A 428 6.06 21.86 10.86
C LEU A 428 4.99 22.90 10.52
N CYS A 429 4.85 23.28 9.25
CA CYS A 429 3.81 24.21 8.81
C CYS A 429 2.41 23.72 9.17
N ILE A 430 2.14 22.43 8.97
CA ILE A 430 0.85 21.80 9.30
C ILE A 430 0.62 21.83 10.82
N GLU A 431 1.60 21.43 11.63
CA GLU A 431 1.47 21.43 13.09
C GLU A 431 1.28 22.85 13.66
N LEU A 432 1.99 23.83 13.11
CA LEU A 432 1.84 25.23 13.51
C LEU A 432 0.47 25.80 13.12
N LEU A 433 -0.07 25.43 11.95
CA LEU A 433 -1.40 25.84 11.50
C LEU A 433 -2.53 25.21 12.34
N LYS A 434 -2.32 24.00 12.86
CA LYS A 434 -3.26 23.38 13.81
C LYS A 434 -3.28 24.13 15.16
N ALA A 435 -2.12 24.66 15.58
CA ALA A 435 -1.97 25.38 16.84
C ALA A 435 -2.37 26.87 16.76
N GLY A 436 -2.36 27.47 15.56
CA GLY A 436 -2.75 28.86 15.36
C GLY A 436 -2.51 29.35 13.92
N ASN A 437 -2.91 30.58 13.62
CA ASN A 437 -2.68 31.14 12.29
C ASN A 437 -1.18 31.44 12.05
N LEU A 438 -0.72 31.24 10.82
CA LEU A 438 0.61 31.63 10.35
C LEU A 438 0.48 32.67 9.24
N ASP A 439 1.42 33.62 9.20
CA ASP A 439 1.49 34.60 8.12
C ASP A 439 1.80 33.93 6.78
N ARG A 440 1.33 34.52 5.68
CA ARG A 440 1.53 33.96 4.34
C ARG A 440 3.01 33.80 3.98
N ARG A 441 3.86 34.74 4.40
CA ARG A 441 5.31 34.68 4.21
C ARG A 441 5.95 33.51 4.96
N GLN A 442 5.53 33.27 6.22
CA GLN A 442 5.97 32.11 7.00
C GLN A 442 5.56 30.80 6.33
N GLN A 443 4.31 30.71 5.84
CA GLN A 443 3.84 29.54 5.11
C GLN A 443 4.62 29.32 3.81
N ASP A 444 4.86 30.37 3.03
CA ASP A 444 5.61 30.28 1.78
C ASP A 444 7.06 29.86 2.02
N TRP A 445 7.71 30.38 3.07
CA TRP A 445 9.06 29.98 3.46
C TRP A 445 9.14 28.51 3.94
N LEU A 446 8.21 28.07 4.79
CA LEU A 446 8.16 26.68 5.27
C LEU A 446 7.86 25.68 4.13
N LEU A 447 7.06 26.09 3.14
CA LEU A 447 6.63 25.21 2.06
C LEU A 447 7.51 25.29 0.80
N ALA A 448 8.44 26.24 0.70
CA ALA A 448 9.25 26.47 -0.49
C ALA A 448 9.97 25.20 -0.98
N ASP A 449 10.76 24.58 -0.10
CA ASP A 449 11.53 23.37 -0.40
C ASP A 449 10.59 22.21 -0.81
N ALA A 450 9.51 22.02 -0.05
CA ALA A 450 8.53 20.96 -0.31
C ALA A 450 7.81 21.14 -1.65
N ARG A 451 7.53 22.39 -2.08
CA ARG A 451 6.92 22.69 -3.38
C ARG A 451 7.87 22.33 -4.52
N THR A 452 9.15 22.68 -4.41
CA THR A 452 10.18 22.33 -5.40
C THR A 452 10.37 20.81 -5.50
N GLU A 453 10.52 20.13 -4.35
CA GLU A 453 10.61 18.67 -4.28
C GLU A 453 9.39 17.99 -4.91
N PHE A 454 8.18 18.46 -4.58
CA PHE A 454 6.93 17.92 -5.12
C PHE A 454 6.81 18.14 -6.63
N ALA A 455 7.15 19.34 -7.12
CA ALA A 455 7.11 19.65 -8.54
C ALA A 455 8.05 18.74 -9.34
N TRP A 456 9.29 18.52 -8.85
CA TRP A 456 10.24 17.62 -9.48
C TRP A 456 9.78 16.16 -9.44
N ARG A 457 9.33 15.66 -8.27
CA ARG A 457 8.80 14.29 -8.14
C ARG A 457 7.62 14.04 -9.08
N LYS A 458 6.71 15.01 -9.19
CA LYS A 458 5.59 14.96 -10.12
C LYS A 458 6.05 14.91 -11.56
N ALA A 459 7.05 15.71 -11.93
CA ALA A 459 7.62 15.70 -13.27
C ALA A 459 8.24 14.34 -13.61
N VAL A 460 9.12 13.80 -12.76
CA VAL A 460 9.70 12.46 -12.95
C VAL A 460 8.62 11.38 -13.03
N GLY A 461 7.57 11.47 -12.20
CA GLY A 461 6.42 10.56 -12.24
C GLY A 461 5.66 10.63 -13.58
N GLN A 462 5.40 11.83 -14.10
CA GLN A 462 4.76 12.01 -15.41
C GLN A 462 5.62 11.46 -16.56
N LEU A 463 6.94 11.60 -16.47
CA LEU A 463 7.86 11.00 -17.43
C LEU A 463 7.82 9.45 -17.36
N ALA A 464 7.74 8.90 -16.15
CA ALA A 464 7.58 7.46 -15.96
C ALA A 464 6.25 6.95 -16.56
N GLU A 465 5.14 7.62 -16.29
CA GLU A 465 3.83 7.28 -16.87
C GLU A 465 3.85 7.34 -18.41
N ARG A 466 4.51 8.34 -19.00
CA ARG A 466 4.62 8.48 -20.47
C ARG A 466 5.52 7.43 -21.12
N SER A 467 6.54 6.98 -20.41
CA SER A 467 7.49 5.96 -20.91
C SER A 467 7.02 4.53 -20.63
N HIS A 468 6.04 4.35 -19.75
CA HIS A 468 5.51 3.04 -19.38
C HIS A 468 4.57 2.46 -20.44
N THR A 469 4.66 1.16 -20.67
CA THR A 469 3.71 0.43 -21.52
C THR A 469 2.67 -0.27 -20.63
N VAL A 470 1.45 0.27 -20.60
CA VAL A 470 0.35 -0.29 -19.79
C VAL A 470 -0.09 -1.64 -20.33
N LEU A 471 -0.04 -2.69 -19.51
CA LEU A 471 -0.54 -4.02 -19.86
C LEU A 471 -1.96 -4.26 -19.34
N TYR A 472 -2.25 -3.79 -18.12
CA TYR A 472 -3.54 -3.94 -17.46
C TYR A 472 -4.12 -2.56 -17.12
N PRO A 473 -4.84 -1.95 -18.08
CA PRO A 473 -5.62 -0.77 -17.78
C PRO A 473 -6.53 -1.04 -16.58
N TRP A 474 -6.47 -0.16 -15.57
CA TRP A 474 -7.35 -0.17 -14.40
C TRP A 474 -7.19 -1.37 -13.45
N SER A 475 -5.98 -1.94 -13.35
CA SER A 475 -5.66 -2.96 -12.34
C SER A 475 -5.52 -2.45 -10.89
N GLY A 476 -5.57 -1.14 -10.71
CA GLY A 476 -5.35 -0.45 -9.44
C GLY A 476 -6.28 -0.78 -8.29
N ASP A 477 -5.95 -0.17 -7.16
CA ASP A 477 -6.89 -0.06 -6.06
C ASP A 477 -7.99 0.96 -6.43
N TYR A 478 -9.24 0.58 -6.22
CA TYR A 478 -10.40 1.46 -6.45
C TYR A 478 -10.56 2.49 -5.33
N SER A 479 -9.94 2.27 -4.17
CA SER A 479 -9.94 3.18 -3.02
C SER A 479 -8.84 4.24 -3.08
N GLU A 480 -7.96 4.18 -4.10
CA GLU A 480 -6.91 5.18 -4.26
C GLU A 480 -7.51 6.56 -4.56
N GLY A 481 -6.95 7.59 -3.92
CA GLY A 481 -7.41 8.97 -4.07
C GLY A 481 -7.27 9.49 -5.49
N GLY A 482 -8.30 10.16 -5.99
CA GLY A 482 -8.35 10.74 -7.33
C GLY A 482 -8.83 9.79 -8.44
N THR A 483 -9.35 8.61 -8.08
CA THR A 483 -10.07 7.73 -9.01
C THR A 483 -11.51 8.21 -9.22
N PRO A 484 -12.21 7.81 -10.30
CA PRO A 484 -13.64 8.13 -10.47
C PRO A 484 -14.52 7.62 -9.33
N PHE A 485 -14.16 6.49 -8.72
CA PHE A 485 -14.86 5.95 -7.55
C PHE A 485 -14.70 6.86 -6.33
N ASP A 486 -13.47 7.26 -6.00
CA ASP A 486 -13.18 8.21 -4.92
C ASP A 486 -13.90 9.55 -5.14
N TRP A 487 -13.91 10.05 -6.38
CA TRP A 487 -14.67 11.24 -6.76
C TRP A 487 -16.17 11.05 -6.50
N MET A 488 -16.76 9.94 -6.94
CA MET A 488 -18.19 9.67 -6.75
C MET A 488 -18.52 9.48 -5.27
N TYR A 489 -17.68 8.78 -4.52
CA TYR A 489 -17.83 8.62 -3.07
C TYR A 489 -17.85 9.99 -2.37
N THR A 490 -16.86 10.84 -2.66
CA THR A 490 -16.67 12.12 -1.99
C THR A 490 -17.70 13.17 -2.41
N TRP A 491 -18.08 13.21 -3.69
CA TRP A 491 -18.93 14.28 -4.25
C TRP A 491 -20.37 13.87 -4.49
N VAL A 492 -20.70 12.58 -4.41
CA VAL A 492 -22.08 12.08 -4.56
C VAL A 492 -22.54 11.39 -3.28
N LEU A 493 -21.87 10.31 -2.84
CA LEU A 493 -22.36 9.51 -1.72
C LEU A 493 -22.27 10.27 -0.39
N GLN A 494 -21.12 10.89 -0.10
CA GLN A 494 -20.90 11.60 1.15
C GLN A 494 -21.89 12.77 1.35
N PRO A 495 -22.16 13.66 0.37
CA PRO A 495 -23.20 14.67 0.48
C PRO A 495 -24.61 14.09 0.70
N LEU A 496 -24.96 12.99 0.01
CA LEU A 496 -26.26 12.34 0.22
C LEU A 496 -26.38 11.79 1.66
N MET A 497 -25.32 11.19 2.20
CA MET A 497 -25.29 10.76 3.59
C MET A 497 -25.40 11.93 4.56
N THR A 498 -24.68 13.04 4.34
CA THR A 498 -24.78 14.22 5.21
C THR A 498 -26.18 14.84 5.21
N THR A 499 -26.89 14.84 4.08
CA THR A 499 -28.29 15.27 4.05
C THR A 499 -29.21 14.39 4.91
N THR A 500 -28.97 13.08 4.90
CA THR A 500 -29.73 12.12 5.73
C THR A 500 -29.44 12.36 7.22
N PHE A 501 -28.18 12.58 7.59
CA PHE A 501 -27.80 12.93 8.96
C PHE A 501 -28.35 14.29 9.39
N ALA A 502 -28.38 15.28 8.50
CA ALA A 502 -28.95 16.59 8.79
C ALA A 502 -30.46 16.49 9.08
N LEU A 503 -31.19 15.71 8.29
CA LEU A 503 -32.61 15.42 8.53
C LEU A 503 -32.80 14.68 9.86
N LEU A 504 -31.99 13.65 10.13
CA LEU A 504 -32.03 12.92 11.39
C LEU A 504 -31.80 13.85 12.59
N ALA A 505 -30.79 14.72 12.52
CA ALA A 505 -30.49 15.70 13.56
C ALA A 505 -31.66 16.66 13.79
N PHE A 506 -32.28 17.17 12.72
CA PHE A 506 -33.47 18.02 12.82
C PHE A 506 -34.64 17.29 13.50
N TYR A 507 -34.94 16.05 13.12
CA TYR A 507 -36.02 15.27 13.73
C TYR A 507 -35.74 14.92 15.19
N VAL A 508 -34.51 14.54 15.52
CA VAL A 508 -34.09 14.28 16.92
C VAL A 508 -34.21 15.53 17.76
N ALA A 509 -33.71 16.68 17.28
CA ALA A 509 -33.83 17.96 17.98
C ALA A 509 -35.31 18.36 18.17
N SER A 510 -36.15 18.19 17.14
CA SER A 510 -37.59 18.45 17.19
C SER A 510 -38.30 17.55 18.20
N ALA A 511 -37.97 16.24 18.23
CA ALA A 511 -38.52 15.29 19.18
C ALA A 511 -38.08 15.59 20.62
N ALA A 512 -36.81 15.92 20.81
CA ALA A 512 -36.25 16.29 22.09
C ALA A 512 -36.91 17.57 22.63
N PHE A 513 -37.07 18.61 21.80
CA PHE A 513 -37.79 19.84 22.17
C PHE A 513 -39.24 19.55 22.61
N ARG A 514 -39.95 18.67 21.90
CA ARG A 514 -41.30 18.24 22.31
C ARG A 514 -41.28 17.48 23.65
N ALA A 515 -40.28 16.63 23.89
CA ALA A 515 -40.13 15.87 25.12
C ALA A 515 -39.77 16.75 26.33
N PHE A 516 -38.93 17.79 26.14
CA PHE A 516 -38.53 18.73 27.19
C PHE A 516 -39.63 19.72 27.60
N ARG A 517 -40.76 19.77 26.87
CA ARG A 517 -41.95 20.51 27.31
C ARG A 517 -42.65 19.84 28.51
N ALA A 518 -42.32 18.59 28.82
CA ALA A 518 -42.76 17.93 30.05
C ALA A 518 -42.03 18.55 31.26
N LYS A 519 -42.80 18.99 32.27
CA LYS A 519 -42.27 19.60 33.50
C LYS A 519 -41.75 18.57 34.50
N ASN A 520 -41.00 17.56 34.02
CA ASN A 520 -40.45 16.51 34.86
C ASN A 520 -38.96 16.74 35.17
N LEU A 521 -38.52 16.30 36.35
CA LEU A 521 -37.17 16.48 36.85
C LEU A 521 -36.13 15.82 35.94
N GLU A 522 -36.46 14.69 35.30
CA GLU A 522 -35.54 13.99 34.40
C GLU A 522 -35.26 14.79 33.12
N ALA A 523 -36.28 15.46 32.56
CA ALA A 523 -36.13 16.29 31.37
C ALA A 523 -35.24 17.52 31.63
N ILE A 524 -35.37 18.13 32.82
CA ILE A 524 -34.54 19.26 33.24
C ILE A 524 -33.08 18.82 33.44
N LEU A 525 -32.85 17.66 34.05
CA LEU A 525 -31.50 17.12 34.28
C LEU A 525 -30.82 16.76 32.94
N LEU A 526 -31.56 16.16 32.00
CA LEU A 526 -31.06 15.84 30.68
C LEU A 526 -30.78 17.11 29.86
N LEU A 527 -31.68 18.09 29.87
CA LEU A 527 -31.46 19.38 29.20
C LEU A 527 -30.26 20.14 29.79
N GLY A 528 -30.10 20.13 31.12
CA GLY A 528 -28.96 20.74 31.82
C GLY A 528 -27.64 20.10 31.45
N THR A 529 -27.57 18.77 31.41
CA THR A 529 -26.36 18.05 30.99
C THR A 529 -26.04 18.27 29.51
N ALA A 530 -27.03 18.27 28.63
CA ALA A 530 -26.86 18.60 27.21
C ALA A 530 -26.35 20.04 27.00
N LEU A 531 -26.88 21.01 27.75
CA LEU A 531 -26.43 22.41 27.69
C LEU A 531 -24.96 22.54 28.15
N ILE A 532 -24.56 21.89 29.25
CA ILE A 532 -23.18 21.92 29.74
C ILE A 532 -22.20 21.36 28.69
N ILE A 533 -22.57 20.24 28.05
CA ILE A 533 -21.74 19.60 27.03
C ILE A 533 -21.66 20.47 25.77
N LEU A 534 -22.80 20.97 25.27
CA LEU A 534 -22.86 21.83 24.09
C LEU A 534 -22.14 23.15 24.32
N PHE A 535 -22.27 23.76 25.50
CA PHE A 535 -21.59 25.01 25.84
C PHE A 535 -20.06 24.88 25.81
N ARG A 536 -19.52 23.71 26.21
CA ARG A 536 -18.09 23.41 26.07
C ARG A 536 -17.68 23.13 24.61
N ALA A 537 -18.49 22.37 23.87
CA ALA A 537 -18.16 21.95 22.50
C ALA A 537 -18.33 23.08 21.45
N THR A 538 -19.20 24.06 21.71
CA THR A 538 -19.60 25.08 20.74
C THR A 538 -18.93 26.43 21.06
N LEU A 539 -17.68 26.59 20.61
CA LEU A 539 -16.92 27.87 20.50
C LEU A 539 -16.66 28.72 21.76
N PHE A 540 -17.42 28.61 22.86
CA PHE A 540 -17.24 29.45 24.06
C PHE A 540 -16.09 28.99 24.97
N GLY A 541 -15.77 27.69 24.96
CA GLY A 541 -14.66 27.14 25.74
C GLY A 541 -13.27 27.59 25.28
N SER A 542 -13.12 27.99 24.01
CA SER A 542 -11.86 28.50 23.46
C SER A 542 -11.77 30.03 23.43
N MET A 543 -12.90 30.75 23.45
CA MET A 543 -12.90 32.21 23.38
C MET A 543 -12.87 32.91 24.74
N VAL A 544 -13.43 32.31 25.79
CA VAL A 544 -13.40 32.92 27.14
C VAL A 544 -12.27 32.25 27.91
N GLY A 545 -11.07 32.83 27.85
CA GLY A 545 -9.89 32.39 28.59
C GLY A 545 -10.05 32.60 30.10
N ILE A 546 -11.03 31.93 30.73
CA ILE A 546 -11.18 31.88 32.18
C ILE A 546 -10.19 30.82 32.69
N PRO A 547 -9.14 31.19 33.43
CA PRO A 547 -8.19 30.24 33.98
C PRO A 547 -8.83 29.59 35.22
N LEU A 548 -9.74 28.64 35.00
CA LEU A 548 -10.25 27.79 36.08
C LEU A 548 -9.20 26.73 36.38
N SER A 549 -8.26 27.08 37.27
CA SER A 549 -7.16 26.30 37.84
C SER A 549 -7.16 24.78 37.58
N ASP A 550 -6.07 24.28 36.98
CA ASP A 550 -5.77 22.89 36.61
C ASP A 550 -5.74 21.84 37.74
N GLY A 551 -6.08 22.23 38.97
CA GLY A 551 -6.04 21.36 40.16
C GLY A 551 -7.40 20.94 40.74
N SER A 552 -8.51 21.55 40.32
CA SER A 552 -9.82 21.33 40.98
C SER A 552 -10.62 20.18 40.35
N TRP A 553 -11.35 19.42 41.17
CA TRP A 553 -12.25 18.34 40.73
C TRP A 553 -13.39 18.84 39.80
N PHE A 554 -13.67 20.14 39.84
CA PHE A 554 -14.71 20.82 39.05
C PHE A 554 -14.21 21.44 37.74
N GLY A 555 -12.96 21.19 37.34
CA GLY A 555 -12.46 21.64 36.04
C GLY A 555 -13.39 21.13 34.92
N MET A 556 -13.97 22.05 34.14
CA MET A 556 -14.89 21.71 33.05
C MET A 556 -14.27 20.71 32.07
N ASP A 557 -12.94 20.68 32.00
CA ASP A 557 -12.16 19.71 31.24
C ASP A 557 -12.33 18.26 31.70
N ARG A 558 -12.23 18.02 33.01
CA ARG A 558 -12.40 16.70 33.61
C ARG A 558 -13.85 16.27 33.65
N VAL A 559 -14.79 17.19 33.90
CA VAL A 559 -16.23 16.87 33.93
C VAL A 559 -16.71 16.37 32.58
N TYR A 560 -16.38 17.05 31.47
CA TYR A 560 -16.76 16.53 30.17
C TYR A 560 -15.95 15.30 29.74
N ALA A 561 -14.69 15.17 30.12
CA ALA A 561 -13.94 13.92 29.88
C ALA A 561 -14.59 12.75 30.64
N PHE A 562 -15.04 12.95 31.87
CA PHE A 562 -15.77 11.96 32.66
C PHE A 562 -17.13 11.62 32.05
N VAL A 563 -17.91 12.62 31.64
CA VAL A 563 -19.21 12.40 30.98
C VAL A 563 -19.04 11.69 29.64
N MET A 564 -18.04 12.05 28.84
CA MET A 564 -17.77 11.39 27.55
C MET A 564 -17.20 9.99 27.73
N ASN A 565 -16.19 9.81 28.58
CA ASN A 565 -15.49 8.53 28.68
C ASN A 565 -16.25 7.50 29.52
N VAL A 566 -17.08 7.91 30.48
CA VAL A 566 -17.84 6.99 31.33
C VAL A 566 -19.28 6.86 30.83
N PHE A 567 -20.07 7.93 30.84
CA PHE A 567 -21.50 7.86 30.54
C PHE A 567 -21.79 7.73 29.05
N ASN A 568 -21.14 8.52 28.19
CA ASN A 568 -21.34 8.42 26.74
C ASN A 568 -20.80 7.08 26.23
N THR A 569 -19.61 6.63 26.65
CA THR A 569 -19.12 5.28 26.32
C THR A 569 -20.07 4.17 26.79
N ALA A 570 -20.60 4.24 28.02
CA ALA A 570 -21.56 3.26 28.51
C ALA A 570 -22.88 3.31 27.71
N GLY A 571 -23.37 4.51 27.39
CA GLY A 571 -24.56 4.72 26.56
C GLY A 571 -24.39 4.21 25.13
N ASN A 572 -23.27 4.54 24.47
CA ASN A 572 -22.93 4.04 23.14
C ASN A 572 -22.83 2.52 23.12
N ARG A 573 -22.26 1.89 24.16
CA ARG A 573 -22.24 0.42 24.26
C ARG A 573 -23.66 -0.14 24.39
N ALA A 574 -24.51 0.45 25.23
CA ALA A 574 -25.91 0.02 25.37
C ALA A 574 -26.72 0.21 24.08
N ILE A 575 -26.54 1.34 23.39
CA ILE A 575 -27.15 1.62 22.09
C ILE A 575 -26.66 0.63 21.04
N MET A 576 -25.34 0.39 20.94
CA MET A 576 -24.79 -0.58 20.00
C MET A 576 -25.32 -1.98 20.28
N ILE A 577 -25.40 -2.41 21.54
CA ILE A 577 -26.02 -3.70 21.91
C ILE A 577 -27.48 -3.72 21.46
N GLY A 578 -28.24 -2.65 21.71
CA GLY A 578 -29.65 -2.53 21.31
C GLY A 578 -29.85 -2.55 19.80
N ILE A 579 -29.02 -1.81 19.04
CA ILE A 579 -29.03 -1.80 17.57
C ILE A 579 -28.67 -3.18 17.04
N SER A 580 -27.59 -3.80 17.54
CA SER A 580 -27.17 -5.15 17.14
C SER A 580 -28.25 -6.19 17.41
N LEU A 581 -28.89 -6.14 18.59
CA LEU A 581 -30.01 -7.03 18.92
C LEU A 581 -31.23 -6.74 18.04
N GLY A 582 -31.50 -5.46 17.72
CA GLY A 582 -32.56 -5.03 16.82
C GLY A 582 -32.33 -5.52 15.38
N ILE A 583 -31.11 -5.41 14.87
CA ILE A 583 -30.70 -5.96 13.58
C ILE A 583 -30.83 -7.48 13.60
N ALA A 584 -30.32 -8.16 14.62
CA ALA A 584 -30.44 -9.61 14.75
C ALA A 584 -31.91 -10.06 14.77
N SER A 585 -32.76 -9.35 15.53
CA SER A 585 -34.21 -9.61 15.61
C SER A 585 -34.92 -9.35 14.28
N THR A 586 -34.57 -8.27 13.57
CA THR A 586 -35.17 -7.93 12.28
C THR A 586 -34.73 -8.91 11.20
N SER A 587 -33.43 -9.22 11.12
CA SER A 587 -32.87 -10.26 10.24
C SER A 587 -33.51 -11.61 10.51
N LEU A 588 -33.73 -11.98 11.78
CA LEU A 588 -34.45 -13.18 12.19
C LEU A 588 -35.91 -13.16 11.69
N LYS A 589 -36.65 -12.07 11.86
CA LYS A 589 -38.04 -11.94 11.38
C LYS A 589 -38.14 -12.06 9.86
N VAL A 590 -37.19 -11.47 9.14
CA VAL A 590 -37.08 -11.55 7.67
C VAL A 590 -36.74 -12.98 7.22
N LEU A 591 -35.75 -13.63 7.83
CA LEU A 591 -35.38 -15.03 7.55
C LEU A 591 -36.52 -16.01 7.87
N LEU A 592 -37.27 -15.75 8.94
CA LEU A 592 -38.46 -16.49 9.30
C LEU A 592 -39.69 -16.12 8.42
N GLY A 593 -39.56 -15.18 7.48
CA GLY A 593 -40.66 -14.76 6.60
C GLY A 593 -41.91 -14.28 7.35
N ILE A 594 -41.73 -13.86 8.61
CA ILE A 594 -42.77 -13.25 9.45
C ILE A 594 -42.95 -11.80 9.02
N ASP A 595 -41.85 -11.12 8.67
CA ASP A 595 -41.87 -9.80 8.06
C ASP A 595 -41.72 -9.93 6.54
N ARG A 596 -42.80 -9.64 5.80
CA ARG A 596 -42.87 -9.75 4.34
C ARG A 596 -42.78 -8.40 3.62
N SER A 597 -42.58 -7.30 4.36
CA SER A 597 -42.75 -5.93 3.83
C SER A 597 -41.88 -5.60 2.60
N TYR A 598 -40.73 -6.27 2.42
CA TYR A 598 -39.83 -6.07 1.28
C TYR A 598 -39.97 -7.09 0.13
N LEU A 599 -40.73 -8.18 0.30
CA LEU A 599 -40.87 -9.25 -0.71
C LEU A 599 -42.08 -9.08 -1.62
N GLY A 600 -42.75 -7.92 -1.55
CA GLY A 600 -44.01 -7.66 -2.23
C GLY A 600 -45.15 -8.32 -1.44
N SER A 601 -45.93 -7.51 -0.74
CA SER A 601 -47.27 -7.93 -0.36
C SER A 601 -48.12 -8.02 -1.63
N ASP A 602 -48.74 -9.18 -1.84
CA ASP A 602 -49.85 -9.36 -2.76
C ASP A 602 -50.93 -8.32 -2.41
N ASP A 603 -51.08 -7.32 -3.27
CA ASP A 603 -52.38 -7.08 -3.91
C ASP A 603 -52.47 -8.01 -5.13
#